data_AF-A0A4Q2XYA7-F1
#
_entry.id   AF-A0A4Q2XYA7-F1
#
_cell.length_a   1.000
_cell.length_b   1.000
_cell.length_c   1.000
_cell.angle_alpha   90.00
_cell.angle_beta   90.00
_cell.angle_gamma   90.00
#
_symmetry.space_group_name_H-M   'P 1'
#
loop_
_entity.id
_entity.type
_entity.pdbx_description
1 polymer ?
#
loop_
_entity_poly.entity_id
_entity_poly.type
_entity_poly.pdbx_seq_one_letter_code
_entity_poly.pdbx_strand_id
1 'polypeptide(L)' 'FGLPPQDCVLVGDSTIDLETARNAGIRSVAVTWGYHDRAPLLEGGPGGVVDGVSALPDAING' A
#
# COMPACT_ATOMS: atom_id res chain seq x y z
N PHE A 1 17.57 -4.84 -7.63
CA PHE A 1 17.78 -4.68 -6.17
C PHE A 1 17.84 -6.00 -5.40
N GLY A 2 17.25 -7.12 -5.87
CA GLY A 2 17.50 -8.45 -5.27
C GLY A 2 17.06 -8.59 -3.80
N LEU A 3 16.21 -7.67 -3.34
CA LEU A 3 15.70 -7.63 -1.97
C LEU A 3 14.60 -8.68 -1.80
N PRO A 4 14.48 -9.27 -0.60
CA PRO A 4 13.38 -10.16 -0.31
C PRO A 4 12.08 -9.35 -0.11
N PRO A 5 10.90 -9.96 -0.32
CA PRO A 5 9.61 -9.24 -0.25
C PRO A 5 9.35 -8.53 1.07
N GLN A 6 9.83 -9.08 2.20
CA GLN A 6 9.67 -8.46 3.52
C GLN A 6 10.43 -7.14 3.70
N ASP A 7 11.44 -6.87 2.86
CA ASP A 7 12.20 -5.61 2.87
C ASP A 7 11.62 -4.59 1.87
N CYS A 8 10.46 -4.89 1.29
CA CYS A 8 9.78 -4.06 0.30
C CYS A 8 8.39 -3.66 0.80
N VAL A 9 7.97 -2.46 0.41
CA VAL A 9 6.60 -1.98 0.58
C VAL A 9 6.12 -1.41 -0.74
N LEU A 10 4.92 -1.81 -1.17
CA LEU A 10 4.26 -1.22 -2.32
C LEU A 10 3.28 -0.16 -1.82
N VAL A 11 3.49 1.09 -2.23
CA VAL A 11 2.58 2.20 -1.94
C VAL A 11 1.74 2.48 -3.19
N GLY A 12 0.42 2.48 -3.06
CA GLY A 12 -0.48 2.65 -4.20
C GLY A 12 -1.83 3.22 -3.81
N ASP A 13 -2.61 3.63 -4.81
CA ASP A 13 -3.88 4.33 -4.69
C ASP A 13 -5.03 3.60 -5.39
N SER A 14 -4.79 2.37 -5.85
CA SER A 14 -5.76 1.53 -6.54
C SER A 14 -5.82 0.11 -5.98
N THR A 15 -6.90 -0.61 -6.28
CA THR A 15 -7.00 -2.05 -5.92
C THR A 15 -5.99 -2.90 -6.67
N ILE A 16 -5.57 -2.46 -7.87
CA ILE A 16 -4.56 -3.13 -8.69
C ILE A 16 -3.20 -3.12 -7.97
N ASP A 17 -2.85 -2.04 -7.29
CA ASP A 17 -1.63 -1.95 -6.48
C ASP A 17 -1.64 -2.98 -5.35
N LEU A 18 -2.79 -3.13 -4.69
CA LEU A 18 -2.98 -4.08 -3.59
C LEU A 18 -2.89 -5.53 -4.06
N GLU A 19 -3.50 -5.84 -5.20
CA GLU A 19 -3.39 -7.16 -5.84
C GLU A 19 -1.96 -7.44 -6.29
N THR A 20 -1.27 -6.44 -6.84
CA THR A 20 0.13 -6.55 -7.25
C THR A 20 1.04 -6.86 -6.06
N ALA A 21 0.86 -6.14 -4.95
CA ALA A 21 1.63 -6.37 -3.73
C ALA A 21 1.38 -7.78 -3.17
N ARG A 22 0.12 -8.22 -3.11
CA ARG A 22 -0.26 -9.57 -2.66
C ARG A 22 0.38 -10.65 -3.53
N ASN A 23 0.31 -10.52 -4.85
CA ASN A 23 0.90 -11.48 -5.78
C ASN A 23 2.43 -11.52 -5.69
N ALA A 24 3.06 -10.40 -5.32
CA ALA A 24 4.50 -10.31 -5.09
C ALA A 24 4.92 -10.75 -3.67
N GLY A 25 3.99 -11.04 -2.77
CA GLY A 25 4.28 -11.31 -1.35
C GLY A 25 4.81 -10.09 -0.59
N ILE A 26 4.52 -8.88 -1.07
CA ILE A 26 4.98 -7.60 -0.54
C ILE A 26 3.87 -6.96 0.31
N ARG A 27 4.24 -6.27 1.40
CA ARG A 27 3.30 -5.45 2.18
C ARG A 27 2.83 -4.27 1.33
N SER A 28 1.52 -4.00 1.31
CA SER A 28 0.96 -2.81 0.68
C SER A 28 0.58 -1.72 1.69
N VAL A 29 0.69 -0.47 1.26
CA VAL A 29 0.12 0.71 1.93
C VAL A 29 -0.73 1.45 0.92
N ALA A 30 -2.01 1.62 1.23
CA ALA A 30 -2.94 2.37 0.40
C ALA A 30 -2.93 3.86 0.76
N VAL A 31 -2.95 4.74 -0.24
CA VAL A 31 -3.11 6.18 -0.06
C VAL A 31 -4.46 6.65 -0.58
N THR A 32 -5.17 7.50 0.17
CA THR A 32 -6.54 7.91 -0.18
C THR A 32 -6.62 9.22 -0.98
N TRP A 33 -5.47 9.83 -1.27
CA TRP A 33 -5.38 11.08 -2.04
C TRP A 33 -5.08 10.85 -3.53
N GLY A 34 -5.42 9.67 -4.06
CA GLY A 34 -5.20 9.26 -5.44
C GLY A 34 -6.49 8.87 -6.18
N TYR A 35 -6.44 7.82 -7.00
CA TYR A 35 -7.47 7.46 -7.97
C TYR A 35 -8.70 6.75 -7.40
N HIS A 36 -8.53 5.71 -6.58
CA HIS A 36 -9.68 5.01 -5.99
C HIS A 36 -10.16 5.65 -4.68
N ASP A 37 -11.47 5.56 -4.47
CA ASP A 37 -12.08 5.87 -3.19
C ASP A 37 -11.58 4.93 -2.08
N ARG A 38 -11.68 5.42 -0.84
CA ARG A 38 -11.24 4.70 0.36
C ARG A 38 -11.91 3.33 0.54
N ALA A 39 -13.18 3.19 0.19
CA ALA A 39 -13.93 1.94 0.40
C ALA A 39 -13.33 0.74 -0.38
N PRO A 40 -13.14 0.82 -1.72
CA PRO A 40 -12.44 -0.22 -2.48
C PRO A 40 -11.04 -0.53 -1.95
N LEU A 41 -10.30 0.50 -1.50
CA LEU A 41 -8.97 0.30 -0.93
C LEU A 41 -9.04 -0.53 0.36
N LEU A 42 -9.99 -0.27 1.25
CA LEU A 42 -10.18 -1.05 2.47
C LEU A 42 -10.58 -2.51 2.17
N GLU A 43 -11.46 -2.73 1.20
CA GLU A 43 -11.88 -4.07 0.76
C GLU A 43 -10.70 -4.88 0.20
N GLY A 44 -9.72 -4.22 -0.42
CA GLY A 44 -8.48 -4.84 -0.90
C GLY A 44 -7.54 -5.32 0.21
N GLY A 45 -7.78 -4.95 1.47
CA GLY A 45 -7.02 -5.40 2.65
C GLY A 45 -5.54 -4.98 2.66
N PRO A 46 -5.22 -3.68 2.54
CA PRO A 46 -3.85 -3.20 2.59
C PRO A 46 -3.26 -3.37 4.00
N GLY A 47 -1.92 -3.45 4.08
CA GLY A 47 -1.19 -3.45 5.35
C GLY A 47 -1.17 -2.09 6.07
N GLY A 48 -1.77 -1.06 5.48
CA GLY A 48 -1.97 0.27 6.05
C GLY A 48 -2.76 1.17 5.11
N VAL A 49 -3.48 2.15 5.66
CA VAL A 49 -4.16 3.20 4.88
C VAL A 49 -3.73 4.55 5.42
N VAL A 50 -3.34 5.45 4.53
CA VAL A 50 -2.85 6.78 4.88
C VAL A 50 -3.72 7.83 4.18
N ASP A 51 -3.99 8.93 4.88
CA ASP A 51 -4.84 10.04 4.38
C ASP A 51 -4.09 11.31 3.98
N GLY A 52 -2.79 11.43 4.28
CA GLY A 52 -1.93 12.46 3.71
C GLY A 52 -0.47 12.04 3.61
N VAL A 53 0.26 12.66 2.68
CA VAL A 53 1.68 12.35 2.42
C VAL A 53 2.56 12.48 3.67
N SER A 54 2.20 13.35 4.61
CA SER A 54 2.93 13.56 5.86
C SER A 54 2.94 12.33 6.77
N ALA A 55 1.94 11.44 6.67
CA ALA A 55 1.84 10.22 7.48
C ALA A 55 2.42 8.98 6.77
N LEU A 56 2.83 9.11 5.50
CA LEU A 56 3.41 8.00 4.74
C LEU A 56 4.74 7.48 5.31
N PRO A 57 5.69 8.33 5.77
CA PRO A 57 6.95 7.85 6.35
C PRO A 57 6.74 6.90 7.54
N ASP A 58 5.78 7.18 8.41
CA ASP A 58 5.50 6.32 9.56
C ASP A 58 4.87 4.99 9.11
N ALA A 59 4.03 5.01 8.07
CA ALA A 59 3.37 3.83 7.55
C ALA A 59 4.31 2.83 6.84
N ILE A 60 5.41 3.32 6.23
CA ILE A 60 6.37 2.45 5.51
C ILE A 60 7.52 1.95 6.40
N ASN A 61 7.78 2.61 7.52
CA ASN A 61 8.86 2.24 8.45
C ASN A 61 8.39 1.40 9.65
N GLY A 62 7.08 1.15 9.77
CA GLY A 62 6.46 0.41 10.88
C GLY A 62 6.16 -1.05 10.60
#